data_AF-A0A166CQT5-F1
#
_entry.id   AF-A0A166CQT5-F1
#
_cell.length_a   1.000
_cell.length_b   1.000
_cell.length_c   1.000
_cell.angle_alpha   90.00
_cell.angle_beta   90.00
_cell.angle_gamma   90.00
#
_symmetry.space_group_name_H-M   'P 1'
#
loop_
_entity.id
_entity.type
_entity.pdbx_description
1 polymer ?
#
loop_
_entity_poly.entity_id
_entity_poly.type
_entity_poly.pdbx_seq_one_letter_code
_entity_poly.pdbx_strand_id
1 'polypeptide(L)' 'MILILKREGELNMTDYNCGDRPTEGVYQCGDCSKEIEIDGTINVLAPCPSCGSCSWIQVNTTE' A
#
# COMPACT_ATOMS: atom_id res chain seq x y z
N MET A 1 2.15 39.51 -5.25
CA MET A 1 1.17 38.73 -4.46
C MET A 1 1.55 37.27 -4.61
N ILE A 2 2.26 36.73 -3.62
CA ILE A 2 2.89 35.41 -3.70
C ILE A 2 1.90 34.39 -3.11
N LEU A 3 1.40 33.47 -3.93
CA LEU A 3 0.66 32.30 -3.47
C LEU A 3 1.64 31.12 -3.43
N ILE A 4 2.27 30.89 -2.27
CA ILE A 4 3.01 29.66 -2.02
C ILE A 4 1.97 28.57 -1.71
N LEU A 5 1.65 27.76 -2.71
CA LEU A 5 0.83 26.57 -2.54
C LEU A 5 1.75 25.45 -2.00
N LYS A 6 1.54 25.19 -0.71
CA LYS A 6 1.82 24.02 0.13
C LYS A 6 2.75 22.92 -0.42
N ARG A 7 3.76 22.60 0.39
CA ARG A 7 4.46 21.31 0.42
C ARG A 7 3.42 20.19 0.49
N GLU A 8 3.26 19.44 -0.58
CA GLU A 8 2.74 18.09 -0.51
C GLU A 8 3.98 17.20 -0.50
N GLY A 9 4.34 16.67 0.68
CA GLY A 9 5.23 15.52 0.71
C GLY A 9 4.50 14.41 -0.02
N GLU A 10 4.95 14.08 -1.23
CA GLU A 10 4.49 12.93 -1.99
C GLU A 10 4.86 11.67 -1.20
N LEU A 11 4.03 11.31 -0.22
CA LEU A 11 3.92 9.93 0.24
C LEU A 11 3.52 9.17 -1.01
N ASN A 12 4.50 8.55 -1.66
CA ASN A 12 4.34 7.73 -2.85
C ASN A 12 3.65 6.43 -2.42
N MET A 13 2.39 6.56 -1.98
CA MET A 13 1.47 5.48 -1.66
C MET A 13 1.17 4.79 -2.98
N THR A 14 2.08 3.89 -3.36
CA THR A 14 1.89 3.05 -4.53
C THR A 14 0.70 2.15 -4.21
N ASP A 15 -0.39 2.31 -4.96
CA ASP A 15 -1.55 1.44 -4.88
C ASP A 15 -1.22 0.14 -5.62
N TYR A 16 -1.43 -0.98 -4.94
CA TYR A 16 -1.21 -2.32 -5.45
C TYR A 16 -2.53 -3.06 -5.51
N ASN A 17 -2.67 -3.93 -6.51
CA ASN A 17 -3.87 -4.72 -6.71
C ASN A 17 -3.63 -6.20 -6.42
N CYS A 18 -4.70 -6.97 -6.28
CA CYS A 18 -4.61 -8.43 -6.29
C CYS A 18 -3.90 -8.90 -7.57
N GLY A 19 -2.97 -9.83 -7.45
CA GLY A 19 -2.18 -10.27 -8.60
C GLY A 19 -0.82 -9.56 -8.72
N ASP A 20 -0.67 -8.37 -8.11
CA ASP A 20 0.62 -7.70 -8.07
C ASP A 20 1.62 -8.44 -7.21
N ARG A 21 2.90 -8.30 -7.57
CA ARG A 21 4.03 -8.99 -6.94
C ARG A 21 4.99 -7.94 -6.38
N PRO A 22 4.59 -7.21 -5.33
CA PRO A 22 5.42 -6.15 -4.82
C PRO A 22 6.56 -6.74 -3.96
N THR A 23 7.51 -5.90 -3.56
CA THR A 23 8.62 -6.32 -2.69
C THR A 23 8.14 -6.63 -1.28
N GLU A 24 9.01 -7.25 -0.47
CA GLU A 24 8.71 -7.45 0.95
C GLU A 24 8.35 -6.14 1.66
N GLY A 25 7.46 -6.22 2.66
CA GLY A 25 6.99 -5.08 3.43
C GLY A 25 5.57 -5.24 3.97
N VAL A 26 5.09 -4.22 4.68
CA VAL A 26 3.72 -4.19 5.22
C VAL A 26 2.80 -3.48 4.24
N TYR A 27 1.67 -4.12 3.95
CA TYR A 27 0.63 -3.62 3.05
C TYR A 27 -0.67 -3.50 3.81
N GLN A 28 -1.30 -2.34 3.69
CA GLN A 28 -2.58 -2.03 4.30
C GLN A 28 -3.67 -2.03 3.23
N CYS A 29 -4.78 -2.70 3.51
CA CYS A 29 -5.95 -2.68 2.65
C CYS A 29 -6.59 -1.28 2.66
N GLY A 30 -6.82 -0.71 1.48
CA GLY A 30 -7.44 0.61 1.34
C GLY A 30 -8.90 0.68 1.80
N ASP A 31 -9.61 -0.46 1.83
CA ASP A 31 -11.04 -0.53 2.18
C ASP A 31 -11.30 -0.72 3.68
N CYS A 32 -10.61 -1.70 4.29
CA CYS A 32 -10.86 -2.11 5.68
C CYS A 32 -9.70 -1.81 6.62
N SER A 33 -8.64 -1.16 6.12
CA SER A 33 -7.43 -0.81 6.87
C SER A 33 -6.67 -2.01 7.46
N LYS A 34 -6.97 -3.24 7.00
CA LYS A 34 -6.30 -4.47 7.43
C LYS A 34 -4.87 -4.50 6.92
N GLU A 35 -3.93 -4.79 7.81
CA GLU A 35 -2.51 -4.92 7.46
C GLU A 35 -2.12 -6.38 7.25
N ILE A 36 -1.30 -6.61 6.22
CA ILE A 36 -0.63 -7.87 5.95
C ILE A 36 0.87 -7.62 5.78
N GLU A 37 1.67 -8.55 6.26
CA GLU A 37 3.12 -8.54 6.04
C GLU A 37 3.47 -9.49 4.90
N ILE A 38 4.21 -8.98 3.93
CA ILE A 38 4.74 -9.74 2.80
C ILE A 38 6.22 -9.96 3.07
N ASP A 39 6.60 -11.18 3.42
CA ASP A 39 7.98 -11.57 3.74
C ASP A 39 8.72 -12.13 2.50
N GLY A 40 8.39 -11.65 1.29
CA GLY A 40 8.98 -12.11 0.02
C GLY A 40 8.60 -13.54 -0.44
N THR A 41 8.04 -14.36 0.45
CA THR A 41 7.53 -15.71 0.12
C THR A 41 6.20 -15.64 -0.64
N ILE A 42 5.42 -14.59 -0.35
CA ILE A 42 4.12 -14.36 -0.97
C ILE A 42 4.40 -13.72 -2.33
N ASN A 43 4.33 -14.56 -3.35
CA ASN A 43 4.60 -14.17 -4.72
C ASN A 43 3.53 -13.27 -5.34
N VAL A 44 2.36 -13.15 -4.70
CA VAL A 44 1.20 -12.46 -5.26
C VAL A 44 0.30 -11.93 -4.15
N LEU A 45 -0.11 -10.66 -4.24
CA LEU A 45 -1.13 -10.11 -3.35
C LEU A 45 -2.45 -10.84 -3.57
N ALA A 46 -2.92 -11.51 -2.52
CA ALA A 46 -4.26 -12.07 -2.47
C ALA A 46 -5.30 -10.98 -2.18
N PRO A 47 -6.58 -11.21 -2.49
CA PRO A 47 -7.65 -10.34 -1.98
C PRO A 47 -7.63 -10.29 -0.45
N CYS A 48 -8.02 -9.15 0.09
CA CYS A 48 -8.01 -8.92 1.52
C CYS A 48 -8.82 -9.99 2.24
N PRO A 49 -8.25 -10.71 3.22
CA PRO A 49 -8.95 -11.80 3.92
C PRO A 49 -10.10 -11.29 4.81
N SER A 50 -10.17 -9.97 5.07
CA SER A 50 -11.21 -9.37 5.91
C SER A 50 -12.40 -8.85 5.12
N CYS A 51 -12.19 -8.20 3.97
CA CYS A 51 -13.28 -7.61 3.18
C CYS A 51 -13.36 -8.12 1.73
N GLY A 52 -12.36 -8.85 1.25
CA GLY A 52 -12.25 -9.30 -0.14
C GLY A 52 -11.81 -8.24 -1.14
N SER A 53 -11.54 -7.01 -0.70
CA SER A 53 -11.05 -5.94 -1.59
C SER A 53 -9.63 -6.23 -2.09
N CYS A 54 -9.34 -5.70 -3.27
CA CYS A 54 -8.06 -5.86 -3.95
C CYS A 54 -7.14 -4.66 -3.84
N SER A 55 -7.57 -3.58 -3.18
CA SER A 55 -6.76 -2.38 -3.01
C SER A 55 -5.81 -2.49 -1.82
N TRP A 56 -4.52 -2.40 -2.08
CA TRP A 56 -3.43 -2.49 -1.11
C TRP A 56 -2.51 -1.29 -1.22
N ILE A 57 -2.05 -0.79 -0.07
CA ILE A 57 -1.17 0.36 0.03
C ILE A 57 0.05 -0.09 0.83
N GLN A 58 1.25 0.02 0.28
CA GLN A 58 2.45 -0.27 1.06
C GLN A 58 2.66 0.84 2.09
N VAL A 59 2.71 0.47 3.37
CA VAL A 59 2.86 1.40 4.50
C VAL A 59 4.25 1.39 5.11
N ASN A 60 5.08 0.41 4.76
CA ASN A 60 6.46 0.32 5.26
C ASN A 60 7.44 0.84 4.20
N THR A 61 7.48 2.16 4.01
CA THR A 61 8.65 2.80 3.41
C THR A 61 9.70 2.94 4.51
N THR A 62 10.70 2.06 4.51
CA THR A 62 11.92 2.26 5.29
C THR A 62 12.45 3.66 4.96
N GLU A 63 12.50 4.53 5.97
CA GLU A 63 13.06 5.89 5.92
C GLU A 63 14.53 5.92 5.47
#